data_AF-A0A3N2N6A9-F1
#
_entry.id   AF-A0A3N2N6A9-F1
#
_cell.length_a   1.000
_cell.length_b   1.000
_cell.length_c   1.000
_cell.angle_alpha   90.00
_cell.angle_beta   90.00
_cell.angle_gamma   90.00
#
_symmetry.space_group_name_H-M   'P 1'
#
loop_
_entity.id
_entity.type
_entity.pdbx_description
1 polymer ?
#
loop_
_entity_poly.entity_id
_entity_poly.type
_entity_poly.pdbx_seq_one_letter_code
_entity_poly.pdbx_strand_id
1 'polypeptide(L)'
;MVVSFLLMLFLSPILPDAGIDDISNNILHISYFKGRIIFAIIILIFYYKAIKTRPIANKIYSSLTLFLYPILLYVMFHTENPLNFIPYFISLYLFNGEGEIYFIAIFDVVLVFLLVYLIQMFINSHFYRKVI
;
A
#
# COMPACT_ATOMS: atom_id res chain seq x y z
N MET A 1 -8.24 4.11 14.93
CA MET A 1 -7.82 3.12 13.89
C MET A 1 -8.13 3.62 12.49
N VAL A 2 -9.38 3.53 12.00
CA VAL A 2 -9.74 4.09 10.67
C VAL A 2 -9.52 5.61 10.64
N VAL A 3 -9.96 6.33 11.67
CA VAL A 3 -9.70 7.78 11.81
C VAL A 3 -8.19 8.06 11.78
N SER A 4 -7.38 7.30 12.51
CA SER A 4 -5.91 7.44 12.53
C SER A 4 -5.28 7.17 11.16
N PHE A 5 -5.76 6.17 10.43
CA PHE A 5 -5.35 5.88 9.05
C PHE A 5 -5.71 7.03 8.10
N LEU A 6 -6.94 7.54 8.17
CA LEU A 6 -7.38 8.67 7.35
C LEU A 6 -6.59 9.93 7.70
N LEU A 7 -6.36 10.20 8.99
CA LEU A 7 -5.50 11.30 9.43
C LEU A 7 -4.09 11.13 8.86
N MET A 8 -3.51 9.93 8.90
CA MET A 8 -2.18 9.68 8.35
C MET A 8 -2.14 9.82 6.82
N LEU A 9 -3.23 9.47 6.12
CA LEU A 9 -3.33 9.60 4.67
C LEU A 9 -3.56 11.05 4.21
N PHE A 10 -4.39 11.80 4.93
CA PHE A 10 -4.84 13.14 4.55
C PHE A 10 -4.04 14.26 5.22
N LEU A 11 -3.57 14.08 6.46
CA LEU A 11 -2.75 15.06 7.17
C LEU A 11 -1.26 14.87 6.98
N SER A 12 -0.79 13.73 6.44
CA SER A 12 0.64 13.59 6.12
C SER A 12 1.05 14.67 5.10
N PRO A 13 1.98 15.58 5.48
CA PRO A 13 2.58 16.55 4.59
C PRO A 13 4.05 16.18 4.34
N ILE A 14 4.38 14.89 4.20
CA ILE A 14 5.77 14.48 4.48
C ILE A 14 6.74 14.72 3.33
N LEU A 15 6.34 14.60 2.05
CA LEU A 15 7.03 15.21 0.91
C LEU A 15 6.06 15.20 -0.27
N PRO A 16 5.76 16.35 -0.92
CA PRO A 16 5.17 16.31 -2.25
C PRO A 16 6.07 15.44 -3.16
N ASP A 17 5.46 14.75 -4.12
CA ASP A 17 6.17 13.95 -5.13
C ASP A 17 6.66 12.55 -4.67
N ALA A 18 6.03 11.96 -3.65
CA ALA A 18 6.26 10.56 -3.28
C ALA A 18 4.95 9.82 -2.93
N GLY A 19 5.00 8.49 -2.97
CA GLY A 19 3.88 7.64 -2.57
C GLY A 19 2.64 7.81 -3.45
N ILE A 20 1.49 7.98 -2.80
CA ILE A 20 0.19 8.12 -3.47
C ILE A 20 0.11 9.41 -4.30
N ASP A 21 0.77 10.48 -3.86
CA ASP A 21 0.71 11.76 -4.57
C ASP A 21 1.42 11.68 -5.92
N ASP A 22 2.58 11.03 -5.95
CA ASP A 22 3.34 10.76 -7.18
C ASP A 22 2.52 9.89 -8.15
N ILE A 23 1.93 8.79 -7.68
CA ILE A 23 1.00 7.96 -8.47
C ILE A 23 -0.14 8.81 -9.04
N SER A 24 -0.71 9.68 -8.22
CA SER A 24 -1.88 10.46 -8.59
C SER A 24 -1.56 11.42 -9.74
N ASN A 25 -0.42 12.12 -9.67
CA ASN A 25 -0.07 13.16 -10.63
C ASN A 25 0.66 12.61 -11.86
N ASN A 26 1.68 11.77 -11.66
CA ASN A 26 2.56 11.31 -12.72
C ASN A 26 2.02 10.09 -13.48
N ILE A 27 1.16 9.28 -12.86
CA ILE A 27 0.62 8.06 -13.47
C ILE A 27 -0.87 8.20 -13.81
N LEU A 28 -1.67 8.72 -12.88
CA LEU A 28 -3.12 8.81 -13.05
C LEU A 28 -3.60 10.17 -13.58
N HIS A 29 -2.73 11.18 -13.60
CA HIS A 29 -3.04 12.56 -14.02
C HIS A 29 -4.29 13.15 -13.32
N ILE A 30 -4.43 12.90 -12.02
CA ILE A 30 -5.49 13.43 -11.16
C ILE A 30 -4.90 14.23 -9.99
N SER A 31 -5.72 15.09 -9.38
CA SER A 31 -5.28 15.86 -8.21
C SER A 31 -4.98 14.95 -7.01
N TYR A 32 -3.99 15.34 -6.21
CA TYR A 32 -3.56 14.61 -5.01
C TYR A 32 -4.72 14.22 -4.09
N PHE A 33 -5.63 15.16 -3.84
CA PHE A 33 -6.79 14.90 -2.98
C PHE A 33 -7.69 13.78 -3.53
N LYS A 34 -7.95 13.77 -4.85
CA LYS A 34 -8.74 12.72 -5.49
C LYS A 34 -8.03 11.38 -5.40
N GLY A 35 -6.73 11.33 -5.66
CA GLY A 35 -5.95 10.11 -5.58
C GLY A 35 -5.87 9.54 -4.17
N ARG A 36 -5.64 10.39 -3.16
CA ARG A 36 -5.70 9.98 -1.74
C ARG A 36 -7.06 9.38 -1.37
N ILE A 37 -8.17 9.97 -1.82
CA ILE A 37 -9.52 9.40 -1.61
C ILE A 37 -9.64 8.02 -2.27
N ILE A 38 -9.23 7.89 -3.53
CA ILE A 38 -9.32 6.63 -4.28
C ILE A 38 -8.51 5.53 -3.57
N PHE A 39 -7.26 5.81 -3.23
CA PHE A 39 -6.42 4.86 -2.51
C PHE A 39 -6.97 4.53 -1.12
N ALA A 40 -7.53 5.51 -0.39
CA ALA A 40 -8.21 5.24 0.88
C ALA A 40 -9.31 4.19 0.73
N ILE A 41 -10.16 4.36 -0.28
CA ILE A 41 -11.27 3.46 -0.57
C ILE A 41 -10.76 2.07 -0.94
N ILE A 42 -9.77 1.97 -1.83
CA ILE A 42 -9.18 0.70 -2.26
C ILE A 42 -8.59 -0.06 -1.05
N ILE A 43 -7.78 0.63 -0.23
CA ILE A 43 -7.16 0.05 0.97
C ILE A 43 -8.23 -0.44 1.94
N LEU A 44 -9.27 0.36 2.20
CA LEU A 44 -10.36 -0.01 3.10
C LEU A 44 -11.14 -1.22 2.59
N ILE A 45 -11.44 -1.30 1.29
CA ILE A 45 -12.13 -2.45 0.68
C ILE A 45 -11.27 -3.72 0.81
N PHE A 46 -10.00 -3.63 0.45
CA PHE A 46 -9.07 -4.76 0.54
C PHE A 46 -8.93 -5.24 1.98
N TYR A 47 -8.73 -4.30 2.90
CA TYR A 47 -8.64 -4.56 4.33
C TYR A 47 -9.90 -5.24 4.87
N TYR A 48 -11.09 -4.70 4.56
CA TYR A 48 -12.36 -5.29 4.97
C TYR A 48 -12.49 -6.74 4.48
N LYS A 49 -12.19 -6.99 3.20
CA LYS A 49 -12.22 -8.35 2.64
C LYS A 49 -11.27 -9.30 3.38
N ALA A 50 -10.08 -8.85 3.76
CA ALA A 50 -9.09 -9.67 4.46
C ALA A 50 -9.48 -10.04 5.90
N ILE A 51 -10.28 -9.20 6.58
CA ILE A 51 -10.57 -9.36 8.02
C ILE A 51 -12.03 -9.71 8.35
N LYS A 52 -12.97 -9.63 7.39
CA LYS A 52 -14.42 -9.82 7.67
C LYS A 52 -14.76 -11.14 8.37
N THR A 53 -14.08 -12.23 8.01
CA THR A 53 -14.28 -13.59 8.54
C THR A 53 -13.57 -13.85 9.86
N ARG A 54 -12.77 -12.91 10.37
CA ARG A 54 -11.94 -13.10 11.56
C ARG A 54 -12.73 -12.84 12.87
N PRO A 55 -12.31 -13.47 13.99
CA PRO A 55 -12.84 -13.16 15.32
C PRO A 55 -12.62 -11.70 15.74
N ILE A 56 -13.42 -11.18 16.67
CA ILE A 56 -13.39 -9.77 17.10
C ILE A 56 -12.01 -9.34 17.61
N ALA A 57 -11.33 -10.19 18.39
CA ALA A 57 -10.00 -9.91 18.93
C ALA A 57 -8.96 -9.77 17.80
N ASN A 58 -8.99 -10.69 16.83
CA ASN A 58 -8.06 -10.67 15.69
C ASN A 58 -8.34 -9.50 14.75
N LYS A 59 -9.59 -9.02 14.68
CA LYS A 59 -9.94 -7.78 13.95
C LYS A 59 -9.26 -6.56 14.57
N ILE A 60 -9.17 -6.47 15.90
CA ILE A 60 -8.49 -5.35 16.57
C ILE A 60 -7.00 -5.36 16.24
N TYR A 61 -6.32 -6.50 16.38
CA TYR A 61 -4.90 -6.62 16.05
C TYR A 61 -4.61 -6.42 14.56
N SER A 62 -5.45 -7.00 13.69
CA SER A 62 -5.32 -6.80 12.24
C SER A 62 -5.54 -5.34 11.86
N SER A 63 -6.38 -4.60 12.61
CA SER A 63 -6.65 -3.19 12.33
C SER A 63 -5.42 -2.33 12.50
N LEU A 64 -4.51 -2.69 13.41
CA LEU A 64 -3.22 -2.01 13.56
C LEU A 64 -2.47 -1.99 12.22
N THR A 65 -2.58 -3.01 11.37
CA THR A 65 -1.88 -3.01 10.07
C THR A 65 -2.37 -1.95 9.07
N LEU A 66 -3.53 -1.29 9.28
CA LEU A 66 -4.02 -0.24 8.39
C LEU A 66 -3.07 0.96 8.26
N PHE A 67 -2.35 1.32 9.33
CA PHE A 67 -1.41 2.44 9.27
C PHE A 67 -0.16 2.11 8.44
N LEU A 68 0.13 0.83 8.18
CA LEU A 68 1.30 0.42 7.41
C LEU A 68 1.15 0.73 5.92
N TYR A 69 -0.06 0.72 5.37
CA TYR A 69 -0.29 1.04 3.95
C TYR A 69 0.30 2.39 3.51
N PRO A 70 -0.03 3.54 4.16
CA PRO A 70 0.54 4.82 3.76
C PRO A 70 2.06 4.88 3.95
N ILE A 71 2.60 4.24 4.98
CA ILE A 71 4.06 4.19 5.23
C ILE A 71 4.77 3.41 4.14
N LEU A 72 4.28 2.21 3.83
CA LEU A 72 4.90 1.32 2.86
C LEU A 72 4.75 1.87 1.43
N LEU A 73 3.59 2.45 1.09
CA LEU A 73 3.43 3.14 -0.20
C LEU A 73 4.42 4.30 -0.32
N TYR A 74 4.65 5.06 0.74
CA TYR A 74 5.66 6.13 0.74
C TYR A 74 7.08 5.59 0.50
N VAL A 75 7.49 4.54 1.23
CA VAL A 75 8.85 3.97 1.10
C VAL A 75 9.07 3.33 -0.26
N MET A 76 8.07 2.63 -0.79
CA MET A 76 8.19 1.94 -2.07
C MET A 76 8.22 2.95 -3.23
N PHE A 77 7.35 3.95 -3.18
CA PHE A 77 7.26 4.99 -4.20
C PHE A 77 8.20 6.17 -3.94
N HIS A 78 9.42 5.87 -3.52
CA HIS A 78 10.51 6.83 -3.47
C HIS A 78 11.40 6.61 -4.68
N THR A 79 11.83 7.69 -5.33
CA THR A 79 12.65 7.64 -6.56
C THR A 79 13.96 6.86 -6.40
N GLU A 80 14.44 6.73 -5.17
CA GLU A 80 15.66 5.99 -4.82
C GLU A 80 15.39 4.58 -4.25
N ASN A 81 14.15 4.07 -4.31
CA ASN A 81 13.86 2.72 -3.85
C ASN A 81 14.64 1.70 -4.70
N PRO A 82 15.59 0.95 -4.10
CA PRO A 82 16.41 0.03 -4.87
C PRO A 82 15.57 -1.06 -5.53
N LEU A 83 14.45 -1.48 -4.93
CA LEU A 83 13.59 -2.54 -5.46
C LEU A 83 12.98 -2.20 -6.83
N ASN A 84 12.96 -0.92 -7.22
CA ASN A 84 12.46 -0.46 -8.52
C ASN A 84 13.31 -0.99 -9.69
N PHE A 85 14.51 -1.54 -9.42
CA PHE A 85 15.30 -2.24 -10.44
C PHE A 85 14.51 -3.40 -11.09
N ILE A 86 13.62 -4.07 -10.34
CA ILE A 86 12.84 -5.21 -10.83
C ILE A 86 11.84 -4.77 -11.92
N PRO A 87 10.88 -3.87 -11.62
CA PRO A 87 9.97 -3.36 -12.65
C PRO A 87 10.68 -2.61 -13.77
N TYR A 88 11.82 -1.97 -13.49
CA TYR A 88 12.67 -1.36 -14.51
C TYR A 88 13.15 -2.39 -15.54
N PHE A 89 13.73 -3.52 -15.10
CA PHE A 89 14.16 -4.57 -16.02
C PHE A 89 12.99 -5.20 -16.79
N ILE A 90 11.84 -5.37 -16.14
CA ILE A 90 10.63 -5.86 -16.81
C ILE A 90 10.24 -4.93 -17.96
N SER A 91 10.20 -3.61 -17.70
CA SER A 91 9.93 -2.59 -18.71
C SER A 91 10.96 -2.65 -19.85
N LEU A 92 12.24 -2.68 -19.51
CA LEU A 92 13.33 -2.66 -20.49
C LEU A 92 13.32 -3.90 -21.40
N TYR A 93 13.19 -5.09 -20.83
CA TYR A 93 13.31 -6.35 -21.57
C TYR A 93 12.03 -6.74 -22.32
N LEU A 94 10.85 -6.43 -21.77
CA LEU A 94 9.58 -6.86 -22.37
C LEU A 94 8.89 -5.75 -23.17
N PHE A 95 9.19 -4.48 -22.88
CA PHE A 95 8.50 -3.33 -23.45
C PHE A 95 9.47 -2.27 -24.02
N ASN A 96 10.74 -2.61 -24.22
CA ASN A 96 11.77 -1.69 -24.73
C ASN A 96 11.91 -0.39 -23.92
N GLY A 97 11.57 -0.43 -22.62
CA GLY A 97 11.59 0.74 -21.72
C GLY A 97 10.34 1.61 -21.79
N GLU A 98 9.37 1.29 -22.65
CA GLU A 98 8.11 2.03 -22.71
C GLU A 98 7.29 1.81 -21.43
N GLY A 99 6.82 2.91 -20.84
CA GLY A 99 5.92 2.86 -19.69
C GLY A 99 6.59 2.44 -18.37
N GLU A 100 7.91 2.59 -18.24
CA GLU A 100 8.68 2.29 -17.02
C GLU A 100 7.98 2.73 -15.72
N ILE A 101 7.54 3.99 -15.67
CA ILE A 101 6.87 4.57 -14.50
C ILE A 101 5.61 3.79 -14.12
N TYR A 102 4.84 3.29 -15.10
CA TYR A 102 3.64 2.47 -14.85
C TYR A 102 3.98 1.09 -14.28
N PHE A 103 5.07 0.47 -14.76
CA PHE A 103 5.52 -0.83 -14.24
C PHE A 103 6.00 -0.71 -12.80
N ILE A 104 6.80 0.32 -12.50
CA ILE A 104 7.22 0.63 -11.13
C ILE A 104 5.97 0.84 -10.26
N ALA A 105 4.99 1.59 -10.79
CA ALA A 105 3.79 1.89 -10.05
C ALA A 105 2.99 0.68 -9.61
N ILE A 106 2.71 -0.20 -10.58
CA ILE A 106 1.92 -1.39 -10.35
C ILE A 106 2.68 -2.35 -9.44
N PHE A 107 3.99 -2.50 -9.66
CA PHE A 107 4.83 -3.37 -8.84
C PHE A 107 4.81 -2.96 -7.37
N ASP A 108 5.06 -1.69 -7.07
CA ASP A 108 5.10 -1.18 -5.71
C ASP A 108 3.75 -1.29 -5.02
N VAL A 109 2.67 -0.92 -5.70
CA VAL A 109 1.31 -1.07 -5.14
C VAL A 109 1.02 -2.53 -4.83
N VAL A 110 1.30 -3.45 -5.75
CA VAL A 110 1.09 -4.89 -5.52
C VAL A 110 1.94 -5.39 -4.36
N LEU A 111 3.21 -4.99 -4.30
CA LEU A 111 4.15 -5.39 -3.26
C LEU A 111 3.69 -4.91 -1.88
N VAL A 112 3.22 -3.67 -1.75
CA VAL A 112 2.69 -3.17 -0.48
C VAL A 112 1.49 -3.99 -0.01
N PHE A 113 0.54 -4.28 -0.90
CA PHE A 113 -0.64 -5.06 -0.55
C PHE A 113 -0.25 -6.50 -0.14
N LEU A 114 0.72 -7.10 -0.83
CA LEU A 114 1.25 -8.41 -0.50
C LEU A 114 1.94 -8.40 0.88
N LEU A 115 2.83 -7.44 1.14
CA LEU A 115 3.54 -7.32 2.41
C LEU A 115 2.58 -7.16 3.59
N VAL A 116 1.59 -6.27 3.47
CA VAL A 116 0.60 -6.09 4.54
C VAL A 116 -0.24 -7.35 4.73
N TYR A 117 -0.62 -8.04 3.64
CA TYR A 117 -1.32 -9.30 3.73
C TYR A 117 -0.50 -10.38 4.47
N LEU A 118 0.80 -10.50 4.17
CA LEU A 118 1.72 -11.42 4.85
C LEU A 118 1.86 -11.09 6.34
N ILE A 119 2.01 -9.81 6.68
CA ILE A 119 2.04 -9.35 8.08
C ILE A 119 0.74 -9.73 8.80
N GLN A 120 -0.41 -9.53 8.16
CA GLN A 120 -1.70 -9.93 8.71
C GLN A 120 -1.82 -11.44 8.93
N MET A 121 -1.29 -12.26 8.02
CA MET A 121 -1.24 -13.71 8.17
C MET A 121 -0.35 -14.14 9.33
N PHE A 122 0.82 -13.51 9.47
CA PHE A 122 1.77 -13.79 10.55
C PHE A 122 1.22 -13.41 11.93
N ILE A 123 0.60 -12.23 12.05
CA ILE A 123 -0.10 -11.82 13.27
C ILE A 123 -1.16 -12.88 13.61
N ASN A 124 -1.98 -13.28 12.64
CA ASN A 124 -3.06 -14.23 12.87
C ASN A 124 -2.56 -15.63 13.29
N SER A 125 -1.47 -16.14 12.69
CA SER A 125 -0.93 -17.45 13.03
C SER A 125 -0.39 -17.51 14.48
N HIS A 126 0.22 -16.41 14.96
CA HIS A 126 0.70 -16.32 16.34
C HIS A 126 -0.43 -16.24 17.37
N PHE A 127 -1.56 -15.62 17.04
CA PHE A 127 -2.72 -15.58 17.93
C PHE A 127 -3.52 -16.89 17.92
N TYR A 128 -3.57 -17.62 16.79
CA TYR A 128 -4.20 -18.95 16.74
C TYR A 128 -3.45 -20.00 17.55
N ARG A 129 -2.11 -19.92 17.62
CA ARG A 129 -1.29 -20.84 18.42
C ARG A 129 -1.47 -20.71 19.94
N LYS A 130 -2.07 -19.62 20.43
CA LYS A 130 -2.26 -19.38 21.88
C LYS A 130 -3.62 -19.85 22.42
N VAL A 131 -4.51 -20.38 21.58
CA VAL A 131 -5.91 -20.70 21.94
C VAL A 131 -6.20 -22.22 21.91
N ILE A 132 -5.18 -23.05 21.68
CA ILE A 132 -5.25 -24.52 21.79
C ILE A 132 -4.27 -24.94 22.88
#